data_AF-A0A2C9WTH4-F1
#
_entry.id   AF-A0A2C9WTH4-F1
#
_cell.length_a   1.000
_cell.length_b   1.000
_cell.length_c   1.000
_cell.angle_alpha   90.00
_cell.angle_beta   90.00
_cell.angle_gamma   90.00
#
_symmetry.space_group_name_H-M   'P 1'
#
loop_
_entity.id
_entity.type
_entity.pdbx_description
1 polymer ?
#
loop_
_entity_poly.entity_id
_entity_poly.type
_entity_poly.pdbx_seq_one_letter_code
_entity_poly.pdbx_strand_id
1 'polypeptide(L)'
;MSISEFQYDGEAIVVGSENWKEWILSADPFEGDFDDSQHLSDKIVKTRKATQLCSDCLSICVSGTYNRVITVSEHGSLITNRYCQECCTAMAFDELHQDYKQYDEDSENYPEEEIMLIDVRQQLRTVNENFLIKKLGKRYFDKPKEDLYKVMIEAREQVG
;
A
#
# COMPACT_ATOMS: atom_id res chain seq x y z
N MET A 1 9.52 -11.70 5.72
CA MET A 1 9.72 -11.13 7.06
C MET A 1 8.64 -10.08 7.25
N SER A 2 7.74 -10.20 8.24
CA SER A 2 6.83 -9.08 8.54
C SER A 2 7.59 -8.08 9.40
N ILE A 3 7.80 -6.86 8.90
CA ILE A 3 8.38 -5.79 9.70
C ILE A 3 7.39 -5.50 10.85
N SER A 4 7.81 -5.76 12.08
CA SER A 4 7.02 -5.46 13.29
C SER A 4 7.44 -4.15 13.92
N GLU A 5 8.65 -3.67 13.62
CA GLU A 5 9.28 -2.48 14.16
C GLU A 5 10.38 -2.00 13.20
N PHE A 6 10.58 -0.69 13.11
CA PHE A 6 11.71 -0.06 12.40
C PHE A 6 12.10 1.24 13.11
N GLN A 7 13.25 1.81 12.76
CA GLN A 7 13.74 3.07 13.30
C GLN A 7 13.46 4.21 12.30
N TYR A 8 12.96 5.33 12.79
CA TYR A 8 12.76 6.57 12.01
C TYR A 8 13.03 7.77 12.92
N ASP A 9 13.89 8.69 12.48
CA ASP A 9 14.32 9.88 13.25
C ASP A 9 14.82 9.57 14.70
N GLY A 10 15.48 8.42 14.87
CA GLY A 10 15.96 7.97 16.19
C GLY A 10 14.88 7.40 17.11
N GLU A 11 13.64 7.28 16.64
CA GLU A 11 12.54 6.65 17.35
C GLU A 11 12.21 5.25 16.80
N ALA A 12 11.87 4.33 17.70
CA ALA A 12 11.36 3.01 17.35
C ALA A 12 9.87 3.11 16.97
N ILE A 13 9.55 2.94 15.69
CA ILE A 13 8.18 2.87 15.20
C ILE A 13 7.72 1.42 15.20
N VAL A 14 6.85 1.07 16.15
CA VAL A 14 6.19 -0.24 16.21
C VAL A 14 4.94 -0.23 15.34
N VAL A 15 4.86 -1.17 14.40
CA VAL A 15 3.75 -1.22 13.45
C VAL A 15 2.42 -1.42 14.16
N GLY A 16 1.48 -0.50 13.92
CA GLY A 16 0.16 -0.51 14.54
C GLY A 16 0.03 0.24 15.86
N SER A 17 1.12 0.81 16.38
CA SER A 17 1.09 1.81 17.46
C SER A 17 0.42 3.12 17.00
N GLU A 18 0.09 4.02 17.93
CA GLU A 18 -0.44 5.33 17.56
C GLU A 18 0.59 6.15 16.77
N ASN A 19 1.86 6.18 17.20
CA ASN A 19 2.94 6.85 16.47
C ASN A 19 3.09 6.33 15.03
N TRP A 20 2.96 5.01 14.82
CA TRP A 20 2.96 4.46 13.46
C TRP A 20 1.77 4.97 12.64
N LYS A 21 0.56 5.04 13.22
CA LYS A 21 -0.62 5.52 12.49
C LYS A 21 -0.50 7.00 12.12
N GLU A 22 -0.01 7.82 13.05
CA GLU A 22 0.24 9.24 12.81
C GLU A 22 1.27 9.43 11.70
N TRP A 23 2.37 8.68 11.74
CA TRP A 23 3.42 8.69 10.71
C TRP A 23 2.90 8.25 9.34
N ILE A 24 2.08 7.20 9.25
CA ILE A 24 1.46 6.81 7.98
C ILE A 24 0.54 7.91 7.44
N LEU A 25 -0.21 8.57 8.31
CA LEU A 25 -1.18 9.60 7.92
C LEU A 25 -0.54 10.95 7.61
N SER A 26 0.71 11.20 8.04
CA SER A 26 1.44 12.41 7.67
C SER A 26 1.98 12.37 6.24
N ALA A 27 2.13 11.17 5.66
CA ALA A 27 2.43 11.00 4.25
C ALA A 27 1.14 11.01 3.42
N ASP A 28 1.06 11.82 2.37
CA ASP A 28 0.02 11.68 1.34
C ASP A 28 0.64 11.11 0.05
N PRO A 29 0.62 9.77 -0.13
CA PRO A 29 1.27 9.15 -1.28
C PRO A 29 0.55 9.41 -2.62
N PHE A 30 -0.50 10.24 -2.61
CA PHE A 30 -1.25 10.66 -3.79
C PHE A 30 -1.25 12.19 -3.94
N GLU A 31 -0.36 12.90 -3.22
CA GLU A 31 -0.21 14.35 -3.38
C GLU A 31 0.13 14.67 -4.84
N GLY A 32 -0.76 15.43 -5.51
CA GLY A 32 -0.62 15.79 -6.93
C GLY A 32 -1.27 14.85 -7.94
N ASP A 33 -1.78 13.67 -7.54
CA ASP A 33 -2.46 12.72 -8.45
C ASP A 33 -3.93 13.11 -8.75
N PHE A 34 -4.50 14.00 -7.92
CA PHE A 34 -5.93 14.31 -7.96
C PHE A 34 -6.20 15.83 -8.02
N ASP A 35 -6.13 16.40 -9.23
CA ASP A 35 -6.37 17.84 -9.43
C ASP A 35 -7.79 18.33 -9.05
N ASP A 36 -8.79 17.43 -9.01
CA ASP A 36 -10.21 17.78 -8.73
C ASP A 36 -10.90 16.83 -7.72
N SER A 37 -10.19 15.88 -7.11
CA SER A 37 -10.83 14.91 -6.20
C SER A 37 -10.94 15.45 -4.78
N GLN A 38 -12.12 15.28 -4.17
CA GLN A 38 -12.29 15.62 -2.76
C GLN A 38 -11.97 14.40 -1.89
N HIS A 39 -10.94 14.51 -1.05
CA HIS A 39 -10.65 13.54 0.00
C HIS A 39 -11.77 13.60 1.04
N LEU A 40 -12.60 12.56 1.11
CA LEU A 40 -13.75 12.50 2.01
C LEU A 40 -13.39 11.85 3.35
N SER A 41 -12.50 10.85 3.32
CA SER A 41 -11.97 10.25 4.53
C SER A 41 -10.63 9.59 4.27
N ASP A 42 -9.72 9.72 5.22
CA ASP A 42 -8.49 8.95 5.29
C ASP A 42 -8.30 8.47 6.74
N LYS A 43 -8.09 7.16 6.92
CA LYS A 43 -8.00 6.56 8.24
C LYS A 43 -7.27 5.23 8.23
N ILE A 44 -6.63 4.95 9.35
CA ILE A 44 -6.12 3.62 9.65
C ILE A 44 -7.18 2.79 10.37
N VAL A 45 -7.44 1.57 9.87
CA VAL A 45 -8.40 0.64 10.47
C VAL A 45 -7.78 -0.74 10.65
N LYS A 46 -8.16 -1.42 11.74
CA LYS A 46 -7.81 -2.82 11.95
C LYS A 46 -8.73 -3.73 11.14
N THR A 47 -8.16 -4.64 10.34
CA THR A 47 -8.92 -5.63 9.57
C THR A 47 -9.63 -6.61 10.50
N ARG A 48 -10.95 -6.73 10.37
CA ARG A 48 -11.74 -7.73 11.10
C ARG A 48 -12.07 -8.97 10.27
N LYS A 49 -12.29 -8.79 8.96
CA LYS A 49 -12.58 -9.86 8.00
C LYS A 49 -11.66 -9.69 6.81
N ALA A 50 -10.95 -10.75 6.45
CA ALA A 50 -9.92 -10.72 5.43
C ALA A 50 -10.47 -10.87 4.00
N THR A 51 -11.60 -10.24 3.63
CA THR A 51 -12.24 -10.42 2.30
C THR A 51 -11.89 -9.34 1.29
N GLN A 52 -10.96 -8.45 1.63
CA GLN A 52 -10.59 -7.32 0.78
C GLN A 52 -9.13 -7.48 0.35
N LEU A 53 -8.84 -7.05 -0.86
CA LEU A 53 -7.48 -6.96 -1.38
C LEU A 53 -6.96 -5.54 -1.23
N CYS A 54 -5.64 -5.42 -1.14
CA CYS A 54 -4.93 -4.16 -1.21
C CYS A 54 -5.11 -3.55 -2.61
N SER A 55 -5.49 -2.28 -2.70
CA SER A 55 -5.61 -1.53 -3.96
C SER A 55 -4.27 -1.37 -4.69
N ASP A 56 -3.17 -1.38 -3.92
CA ASP A 56 -1.81 -1.26 -4.45
C ASP A 56 -1.26 -2.63 -4.86
N CYS A 57 -0.91 -3.51 -3.91
CA CYS A 57 -0.26 -4.77 -4.25
C CYS A 57 -1.20 -5.96 -4.56
N LEU A 58 -2.53 -5.80 -4.51
CA LEU A 58 -3.53 -6.86 -4.69
C LEU A 58 -3.45 -8.05 -3.70
N SER A 59 -2.63 -7.96 -2.67
CA SER A 59 -2.55 -8.97 -1.60
C SER A 59 -3.78 -8.91 -0.70
N ILE A 60 -4.12 -10.04 -0.07
CA ILE A 60 -5.18 -10.09 0.93
C ILE A 60 -4.84 -9.21 2.14
N CYS A 61 -5.74 -8.29 2.48
CA CYS A 61 -5.69 -7.58 3.75
C CYS A 61 -5.98 -8.57 4.89
N VAL A 62 -4.94 -8.96 5.61
CA VAL A 62 -5.00 -10.04 6.62
C VAL A 62 -5.82 -9.62 7.83
N SER A 63 -6.58 -10.55 8.41
CA SER A 63 -7.31 -10.29 9.66
C SER A 63 -6.33 -10.00 10.80
N GLY A 64 -6.63 -9.01 11.63
CA GLY A 64 -5.78 -8.62 12.77
C GLY A 64 -4.66 -7.63 12.43
N THR A 65 -4.36 -7.36 11.16
CA THR A 65 -3.43 -6.31 10.74
C THR A 65 -4.14 -4.97 10.50
N TYR A 66 -3.37 -3.92 10.22
CA TYR A 66 -3.88 -2.59 9.90
C TYR A 66 -3.97 -2.35 8.39
N ASN A 67 -4.86 -1.45 7.98
CA ASN A 67 -4.91 -0.91 6.62
C ASN A 67 -5.19 0.59 6.67
N ARG A 68 -4.64 1.35 5.71
CA ARG A 68 -5.15 2.68 5.38
C ARG A 68 -6.35 2.54 4.46
N VAL A 69 -7.41 3.29 4.74
CA VAL A 69 -8.64 3.32 3.94
C VAL A 69 -8.89 4.76 3.55
N ILE A 70 -8.75 5.02 2.26
CA ILE A 70 -8.92 6.34 1.66
C ILE A 70 -10.21 6.30 0.85
N THR A 71 -11.07 7.28 1.06
CA THR A 71 -12.29 7.48 0.27
C THR A 71 -12.24 8.84 -0.38
N VAL A 72 -12.33 8.84 -1.70
CA VAL A 72 -12.34 10.03 -2.55
C VAL A 72 -13.63 10.09 -3.35
N SER A 73 -14.05 11.29 -3.71
CA SER A 73 -15.09 11.51 -4.71
C SER A 73 -14.43 11.88 -6.03
N GLU A 74 -14.58 11.03 -7.04
CA GLU A 74 -14.05 11.24 -8.38
C GLU A 74 -15.22 11.21 -9.38
N HIS A 75 -15.39 12.27 -10.16
CA HIS A 75 -16.48 12.41 -11.15
C HIS A 75 -17.89 12.07 -10.61
N GLY A 76 -18.16 12.43 -9.34
CA GLY A 76 -19.44 12.16 -8.67
C GLY A 76 -19.62 10.72 -8.17
N SER A 77 -18.59 9.87 -8.30
CA SER A 77 -18.57 8.51 -7.77
C SER A 77 -17.68 8.40 -6.54
N LEU A 78 -18.13 7.64 -5.54
CA LEU A 78 -17.34 7.34 -4.35
C LEU A 78 -16.41 6.17 -4.62
N ILE A 79 -15.11 6.40 -4.48
CA ILE A 79 -14.08 5.38 -4.61
C ILE A 79 -13.46 5.18 -3.23
N THR A 80 -13.50 3.95 -2.73
CA THR A 80 -12.82 3.56 -1.50
C THR A 80 -11.68 2.62 -1.82
N ASN A 81 -10.46 3.10 -1.61
CA ASN A 81 -9.23 2.34 -1.69
C ASN A 81 -8.80 1.81 -0.33
N ARG A 82 -8.17 0.64 -0.33
CA ARG A 82 -7.65 0.00 0.88
C ARG A 82 -6.22 -0.42 0.65
N TYR A 83 -5.31 0.03 1.48
CA TYR A 83 -3.89 -0.30 1.39
C TYR A 83 -3.50 -1.18 2.57
N CYS A 84 -2.88 -2.33 2.32
CA CYS A 84 -2.43 -3.22 3.39
C CYS A 84 -1.31 -2.59 4.20
N GLN A 85 -1.11 -3.09 5.42
CA GLN A 85 -0.08 -2.62 6.36
C GLN A 85 1.29 -2.40 5.71
N GLU A 86 1.75 -3.36 4.90
CA GLU A 86 3.06 -3.29 4.25
C GLU A 86 3.12 -2.23 3.15
N CYS A 87 2.06 -2.05 2.37
CA CYS A 87 2.00 -0.98 1.37
C CYS A 87 1.91 0.39 2.04
N CYS A 88 1.16 0.52 3.14
CA CYS A 88 1.11 1.78 3.90
C CYS A 88 2.49 2.16 4.39
N THR A 89 3.20 1.22 5.03
CA THR A 89 4.56 1.47 5.52
C THR A 89 5.52 1.80 4.39
N ALA A 90 5.47 1.09 3.25
CA ALA A 90 6.33 1.38 2.10
C ALA A 90 6.09 2.79 1.55
N MET A 91 4.82 3.16 1.33
CA MET A 91 4.46 4.48 0.82
C MET A 91 4.91 5.61 1.76
N ALA A 92 4.62 5.50 3.06
CA ALA A 92 5.04 6.52 4.02
C ALA A 92 6.56 6.57 4.20
N PHE A 93 7.24 5.43 4.12
CA PHE A 93 8.69 5.38 4.15
C PHE A 93 9.25 6.15 2.96
N ASP A 94 8.85 5.80 1.75
CA ASP A 94 9.38 6.38 0.53
C ASP A 94 9.07 7.88 0.43
N GLU A 95 7.86 8.31 0.80
CA GLU A 95 7.48 9.73 0.81
C GLU A 95 8.29 10.53 1.83
N LEU A 96 8.32 10.08 3.08
CA LEU A 96 8.92 10.83 4.18
C LEU A 96 10.45 10.67 4.27
N HIS A 97 11.03 9.74 3.50
CA HIS A 97 12.49 9.64 3.33
C HIS A 97 13.00 10.47 2.15
N GLN A 98 12.17 10.82 1.17
CA GLN A 98 12.57 11.73 0.08
C GLN A 98 12.93 13.13 0.61
N ASP A 99 12.24 13.60 1.67
CA ASP A 99 12.57 14.87 2.32
C ASP A 99 13.92 14.89 3.07
N TYR A 100 14.53 13.73 3.34
CA TYR A 100 15.73 13.66 4.19
C TYR A 100 17.05 13.69 3.41
N LYS A 101 17.02 13.62 2.08
CA LYS A 101 18.19 13.87 1.25
C LYS A 101 17.81 14.73 0.05
N GLN A 102 17.74 16.04 0.30
CA GLN A 102 18.06 17.02 -0.73
C GLN A 102 19.51 16.76 -1.16
N TYR A 103 19.70 15.84 -2.10
CA TYR A 103 20.98 15.72 -2.78
C TYR A 103 21.16 17.01 -3.57
N ASP A 104 22.29 17.67 -3.35
CA ASP A 104 22.74 18.75 -4.24
C ASP A 104 22.76 18.18 -5.67
N GLU A 105 22.17 18.87 -6.65
CA GLU A 105 22.14 18.41 -8.05
C GLU A 105 23.55 18.13 -8.60
N ASP A 106 24.58 18.73 -7.95
CA ASP A 106 26.00 18.57 -8.27
C ASP A 106 26.73 17.48 -7.44
N SER A 107 26.02 16.71 -6.59
CA SER A 107 26.63 15.66 -5.76
C SER A 107 26.94 14.40 -6.58
N GLU A 108 28.23 14.09 -6.78
CA GLU A 108 28.73 12.83 -7.41
C GLU A 108 28.34 11.54 -6.64
N ASN A 109 27.71 11.67 -5.48
CA ASN A 109 27.29 10.58 -4.59
C ASN A 109 25.79 10.28 -4.68
N TYR A 110 25.17 10.50 -5.85
CA TYR A 110 23.81 10.03 -6.10
C TYR A 110 23.83 8.50 -6.09
N PRO A 111 23.14 7.81 -5.15
CA PRO A 111 23.09 6.37 -5.19
C PRO A 111 22.29 5.96 -6.44
N GLU A 112 22.98 5.42 -7.46
CA GLU A 112 22.37 4.93 -8.70
C GLU A 112 21.34 3.79 -8.45
N GLU A 113 21.31 3.21 -7.24
CA GLU A 113 20.54 2.00 -6.89
C GLU A 113 19.73 2.15 -5.58
N GLU A 114 19.11 3.30 -5.31
CA GLU A 114 18.16 3.38 -4.18
C GLU A 114 16.87 2.63 -4.55
N ILE A 115 16.69 1.42 -3.99
CA ILE A 115 15.47 0.63 -4.18
C ILE A 115 14.37 1.24 -3.30
N MET A 116 13.36 1.83 -3.95
CA MET A 116 12.17 2.32 -3.27
C MET A 116 11.37 1.13 -2.73
N LEU A 117 10.86 1.21 -1.50
CA LEU A 117 10.08 0.10 -0.94
C LEU A 117 8.78 -0.13 -1.73
N ILE A 118 8.24 0.91 -2.35
CA ILE A 118 7.09 0.86 -3.24
C ILE A 118 7.37 0.02 -4.48
N ASP A 119 8.60 0.03 -5.02
CA ASP A 119 8.97 -0.81 -6.16
C ASP A 119 8.89 -2.29 -5.79
N VAL A 120 9.31 -2.65 -4.57
CA VAL A 120 9.15 -4.00 -4.04
C VAL A 120 7.67 -4.38 -3.93
N ARG A 121 6.80 -3.44 -3.54
CA ARG A 121 5.34 -3.67 -3.51
C ARG A 121 4.76 -3.82 -4.92
N GLN A 122 5.27 -3.08 -5.90
CA GLN A 122 4.84 -3.15 -7.30
C GLN A 122 5.26 -4.46 -7.98
N GLN A 123 6.42 -5.01 -7.62
CA GLN A 123 6.80 -6.36 -8.04
C GLN A 123 5.81 -7.41 -7.51
N LEU A 124 5.40 -7.29 -6.25
CA LEU A 124 4.37 -8.17 -5.67
C LEU A 124 3.01 -7.97 -6.36
N ARG A 125 2.64 -6.73 -6.69
CA ARG A 125 1.46 -6.45 -7.51
C ARG A 125 1.51 -7.24 -8.82
N THR A 126 2.61 -7.13 -9.56
CA THR A 126 2.80 -7.81 -10.85
C THR A 126 2.60 -9.33 -10.74
N VAL A 127 3.16 -9.93 -9.68
CA VAL A 127 2.97 -11.37 -9.41
C VAL A 127 1.48 -11.70 -9.17
N ASN A 128 0.80 -10.92 -8.33
CA ASN A 128 -0.61 -11.13 -8.01
C ASN A 128 -1.52 -10.89 -9.22
N GLU A 129 -1.24 -9.87 -10.03
CA GLU A 129 -1.94 -9.60 -11.29
C GLU A 129 -1.81 -10.76 -12.25
N ASN A 130 -0.60 -11.30 -12.43
CA ASN A 130 -0.38 -12.46 -13.30
C ASN A 130 -1.20 -13.67 -12.84
N PHE A 131 -1.32 -13.89 -11.52
CA PHE A 131 -2.14 -14.95 -10.98
C PHE A 131 -3.64 -14.73 -11.23
N LEU A 132 -4.13 -13.51 -10.99
CA LEU A 132 -5.51 -13.11 -11.27
C LEU A 132 -5.84 -13.22 -12.76
N ILE A 133 -4.94 -12.77 -13.64
CA ILE A 133 -5.10 -12.88 -15.09
C ILE A 133 -5.18 -14.35 -15.52
N LYS A 134 -4.31 -15.21 -14.96
CA LYS A 134 -4.33 -16.65 -15.26
C LYS A 134 -5.64 -17.31 -14.87
N LYS A 135 -6.29 -16.87 -13.79
CA LYS A 135 -7.49 -17.49 -13.21
C LYS A 135 -8.80 -16.86 -13.70
N LEU A 136 -8.83 -15.55 -13.90
CA LEU A 136 -10.04 -14.75 -14.18
C LEU A 136 -10.00 -14.05 -15.55
N GLY A 137 -8.85 -14.08 -16.23
CA GLY A 137 -8.61 -13.40 -17.51
C GLY A 137 -8.12 -11.95 -17.36
N LYS A 138 -7.75 -11.32 -18.48
CA LYS A 138 -7.16 -9.96 -18.52
C LYS A 138 -8.07 -8.86 -17.93
N ARG A 139 -9.39 -9.08 -17.94
CA ARG A 139 -10.41 -8.19 -17.36
C ARG A 139 -10.79 -8.61 -15.94
N TYR A 140 -9.81 -9.03 -15.15
CA TYR A 140 -10.05 -9.47 -13.77
C TYR A 140 -10.58 -8.34 -12.88
N PHE A 141 -10.20 -7.09 -13.17
CA PHE A 141 -10.63 -5.89 -12.44
C PHE A 141 -12.14 -5.60 -12.59
N ASP A 142 -12.80 -6.15 -13.61
CA ASP A 142 -14.25 -6.06 -13.78
C ASP A 142 -15.01 -7.14 -12.98
N LYS A 143 -14.30 -8.07 -12.33
CA LYS A 143 -14.92 -9.16 -11.58
C LYS A 143 -15.33 -8.70 -10.18
N PRO A 144 -16.34 -9.34 -9.55
CA PRO A 144 -16.70 -9.07 -8.17
C PRO A 144 -15.51 -9.25 -7.22
N LYS A 145 -15.37 -8.37 -6.23
CA LYS A 145 -14.26 -8.40 -5.25
C LYS A 145 -14.12 -9.77 -4.56
N GLU A 146 -15.24 -10.45 -4.35
CA GLU A 146 -15.31 -11.78 -3.75
C GLU A 146 -14.60 -12.84 -4.61
N ASP A 147 -14.65 -12.71 -5.94
CA ASP A 147 -14.00 -13.66 -6.85
C ASP A 147 -12.50 -13.40 -6.92
N LEU A 148 -12.07 -12.13 -6.95
CA LEU A 148 -10.65 -11.81 -6.80
C LEU A 148 -10.10 -12.35 -5.47
N TYR A 149 -10.87 -12.16 -4.39
CA TYR A 149 -10.48 -12.64 -3.07
C TYR A 149 -10.30 -14.17 -3.02
N LYS A 150 -11.26 -14.95 -3.53
CA LYS A 150 -11.17 -16.43 -3.58
C LYS A 150 -9.91 -16.87 -4.32
N VAL A 151 -9.63 -16.26 -5.47
CA VAL A 151 -8.42 -16.57 -6.26
C VAL A 151 -7.16 -16.28 -5.46
N MET A 152 -7.10 -15.14 -4.75
CA MET A 152 -5.93 -14.82 -3.94
C MET A 152 -5.78 -15.71 -2.70
N ILE A 153 -6.86 -16.29 -2.16
CA ILE A 153 -6.75 -17.35 -1.14
C ILE A 153 -6.05 -18.58 -1.73
N GLU A 154 -6.51 -19.06 -2.89
CA GLU A 154 -5.88 -20.20 -3.57
C GLU A 154 -4.39 -19.96 -3.86
N ALA A 155 -4.03 -18.71 -4.19
CA ALA A 155 -2.63 -18.33 -4.41
C ALA A 155 -1.77 -18.50 -3.16
N ARG A 156 -2.30 -18.09 -1.99
CA ARG A 156 -1.60 -18.25 -0.70
C ARG A 156 -1.42 -19.70 -0.30
N GLU A 157 -2.42 -20.54 -0.55
CA GLU A 157 -2.39 -21.97 -0.21
C GLU A 157 -1.41 -22.77 -1.07
N GLN A 158 -1.01 -22.27 -2.24
CA GLN A 158 -0.01 -22.91 -3.10
C GLN A 158 1.44 -22.58 -2.73
N VAL A 159 1.65 -21.59 -1.85
CA VAL A 159 2.98 -21.11 -1.42
C VAL A 159 3.30 -21.52 0.02
N GLY A 160 2.33 -22.12 0.74
CA GLY A 160 2.50 -22.72 2.06
C GLY A 160 2.74 -24.22 1.98
#